data_AF-A0A2A5YFC2-F1
#
_entry.id   AF-A0A2A5YFC2-F1
#
_cell.length_a   1.000
_cell.length_b   1.000
_cell.length_c   1.000
_cell.angle_alpha   90.00
_cell.angle_beta   90.00
_cell.angle_gamma   90.00
#
_symmetry.space_group_name_H-M   'P 1'
#
loop_
_entity.id
_entity.type
_entity.pdbx_description
1 polymer ?
#
loop_
_entity_poly.entity_id
_entity_poly.type
_entity_poly.pdbx_seq_one_letter_code
_entity_poly.pdbx_strand_id
1 'polypeptide(L)'
;MTTSPEPPPSAQARAHWTPARQRLFLTALLSTGCVTKAAHAAGMSRSSAHRLRQRLSGTPFDHSWTRALALHAQALADPFAPDPSRRQPPDKARG
;
A
#
# COMPACT_ATOMS: atom_id res chain seq x y z
N MET A 1 -29.19 40.02 15.64
CA MET A 1 -27.87 39.36 15.52
C MET A 1 -28.13 37.98 14.93
N THR A 2 -27.87 37.80 13.63
CA THR A 2 -28.05 36.52 12.94
C THR A 2 -26.91 35.58 13.33
N THR A 3 -27.22 34.51 14.05
CA THR A 3 -26.27 33.43 14.30
C THR A 3 -26.24 32.51 13.08
N SER A 4 -25.15 32.60 12.31
CA SER A 4 -24.86 31.67 11.22
C SER A 4 -24.60 30.28 11.80
N PRO A 5 -25.22 29.19 11.30
CA PRO A 5 -24.88 27.84 11.75
C PRO A 5 -23.51 27.45 11.16
N GLU A 6 -22.56 27.15 12.05
CA GLU A 6 -21.26 26.59 11.72
C GLU A 6 -21.42 25.19 11.07
N PRO A 7 -20.72 24.89 9.97
CA PRO A 7 -20.82 23.56 9.35
C PRO A 7 -20.13 22.52 10.24
N PRO A 8 -20.70 21.30 10.38
CA PRO A 8 -20.12 20.26 11.22
C PRO A 8 -18.74 19.81 10.67
N PRO A 9 -17.85 19.32 11.54
CA PRO A 9 -16.53 18.85 11.13
C PRO A 9 -16.68 17.75 10.07
N SER A 10 -16.00 17.94 8.94
CA SER A 10 -16.07 17.07 7.77
C SER A 10 -15.84 15.61 8.19
N ALA A 11 -16.91 14.80 8.14
CA ALA A 11 -16.83 13.37 8.44
C ALA A 11 -15.73 12.78 7.55
N GLN A 12 -14.62 12.37 8.18
CA GLN A 12 -13.49 11.78 7.49
C GLN A 12 -13.99 10.59 6.69
N ALA A 13 -14.10 10.78 5.36
CA ALA A 13 -14.57 9.75 4.46
C ALA A 13 -13.75 8.50 4.71
N ARG A 14 -14.41 7.43 5.18
CA ARG A 14 -13.74 6.16 5.51
C ARG A 14 -12.87 5.77 4.33
N ALA A 15 -11.62 5.40 4.57
CA ALA A 15 -10.75 4.97 3.48
C ALA A 15 -11.26 3.64 2.91
N HIS A 16 -11.69 3.64 1.64
CA HIS A 16 -12.14 2.44 0.93
C HIS A 16 -11.05 1.90 0.00
N TRP A 17 -11.02 0.58 -0.18
CA TRP A 17 -10.14 -0.06 -1.16
C TRP A 17 -10.74 0.10 -2.56
N THR A 18 -10.26 1.10 -3.29
CA THR A 18 -10.58 1.29 -4.71
C THR A 18 -9.60 0.51 -5.59
N PRO A 19 -9.95 0.19 -6.84
CA PRO A 19 -9.01 -0.45 -7.79
C PRO A 19 -7.70 0.33 -7.97
N ALA A 20 -7.77 1.67 -7.94
CA ALA A 20 -6.59 2.52 -8.00
C ALA A 20 -5.65 2.30 -6.79
N ARG A 21 -6.19 2.21 -5.57
CA ARG A 21 -5.41 1.93 -4.36
C ARG A 21 -4.85 0.51 -4.34
N GLN A 22 -5.60 -0.46 -4.84
CA GLN A 22 -5.11 -1.84 -5.01
C GLN A 22 -3.92 -1.90 -5.96
N ARG A 23 -3.98 -1.20 -7.10
CA ARG A 23 -2.88 -1.12 -8.06
C ARG A 23 -1.67 -0.43 -7.46
N LEU A 24 -1.86 0.71 -6.79
CA LEU A 24 -0.77 1.43 -6.12
C LEU A 24 -0.12 0.56 -5.03
N PHE A 25 -0.93 -0.14 -4.24
CA PHE A 25 -0.45 -1.11 -3.26
C PHE A 25 0.44 -2.18 -3.91
N LEU A 26 0.00 -2.81 -5.01
CA LEU A 26 0.78 -3.85 -5.69
C LEU A 26 2.08 -3.31 -6.28
N THR A 27 2.06 -2.11 -6.88
CA THR A 27 3.27 -1.45 -7.40
C THR A 27 4.26 -1.13 -6.29
N ALA A 28 3.78 -0.62 -5.16
CA ALA A 28 4.62 -0.34 -4.00
C ALA A 28 5.13 -1.64 -3.35
N LEU A 29 4.34 -2.71 -3.34
CA LEU A 29 4.74 -4.01 -2.82
C LEU A 29 5.84 -4.64 -3.66
N LEU A 30 5.74 -4.59 -4.98
CA LEU A 30 6.78 -5.04 -5.90
C LEU A 30 8.08 -4.25 -5.70
N SER A 31 7.98 -2.95 -5.48
CA SER A 31 9.14 -2.08 -5.33
C SER A 31 9.84 -2.25 -3.98
N THR A 32 9.09 -2.48 -2.92
CA THR A 32 9.62 -2.43 -1.53
C THR A 32 9.71 -3.79 -0.84
N GLY A 33 8.99 -4.81 -1.32
CA GLY A 33 8.83 -6.09 -0.62
C GLY A 33 8.10 -6.00 0.73
N CYS A 34 7.66 -4.80 1.15
CA CYS A 34 7.15 -4.55 2.50
C CYS A 34 5.67 -4.18 2.47
N VAL A 35 4.84 -5.04 3.05
CA VAL A 35 3.38 -4.84 3.12
C VAL A 35 3.00 -3.56 3.86
N THR A 36 3.72 -3.20 4.93
CA THR A 36 3.48 -1.96 5.66
C THR A 36 3.70 -0.75 4.75
N LYS A 37 4.89 -0.62 4.16
CA LYS A 37 5.22 0.51 3.27
C LYS A 37 4.26 0.60 2.08
N ALA A 38 3.92 -0.54 1.48
CA ALA A 38 2.96 -0.60 0.38
C ALA A 38 1.54 -0.17 0.79
N ALA A 39 1.07 -0.58 1.98
CA ALA A 39 -0.22 -0.16 2.52
C ALA A 39 -0.25 1.35 2.78
N HIS A 40 0.79 1.89 3.42
CA HIS A 40 0.91 3.33 3.67
C HIS A 40 0.91 4.14 2.37
N ALA A 41 1.63 3.68 1.34
CA ALA A 41 1.61 4.32 0.02
C ALA A 41 0.19 4.36 -0.59
N ALA A 42 -0.63 3.33 -0.35
CA ALA A 42 -2.03 3.27 -0.77
C ALA A 42 -3.01 4.02 0.16
N GLY A 43 -2.51 4.71 1.18
CA GLY A 43 -3.33 5.39 2.18
C GLY A 43 -4.11 4.43 3.08
N MET A 44 -3.57 3.23 3.31
CA MET A 44 -4.20 2.14 4.04
C MET A 44 -3.32 1.63 5.18
N SER A 45 -3.95 1.08 6.21
CA SER A 45 -3.21 0.36 7.25
C SER A 45 -2.85 -1.05 6.79
N ARG A 46 -1.76 -1.60 7.35
CA ARG A 46 -1.35 -3.00 7.14
C ARG A 46 -2.50 -3.97 7.43
N SER A 47 -3.20 -3.78 8.54
CA SER A 47 -4.33 -4.64 8.93
C SER A 47 -5.47 -4.58 7.91
N SER A 48 -5.76 -3.40 7.35
CA SER A 48 -6.73 -3.25 6.26
C SER A 48 -6.33 -4.01 4.99
N ALA A 49 -5.03 -4.00 4.66
CA ALA A 49 -4.49 -4.73 3.51
C ALA A 49 -4.61 -6.26 3.68
N HIS A 50 -4.32 -6.78 4.88
CA HIS A 50 -4.53 -8.21 5.16
C HIS A 50 -6.00 -8.61 5.11
N ARG A 51 -6.91 -7.79 5.65
CA ARG A 51 -8.36 -8.04 5.54
C ARG A 51 -8.83 -8.01 4.09
N LEU A 52 -8.32 -7.09 3.28
CA LEU A 52 -8.61 -7.08 1.84
C LEU A 52 -8.15 -8.38 1.18
N ARG A 53 -6.92 -8.83 1.46
CA ARG A 53 -6.37 -10.07 0.91
C ARG A 53 -7.20 -11.29 1.29
N GLN A 54 -7.64 -11.40 2.55
CA GLN A 54 -8.53 -12.48 2.99
C GLN A 54 -9.88 -12.48 2.26
N ARG A 55 -10.45 -11.30 2.02
CA ARG A 55 -11.72 -11.16 1.27
C ARG A 55 -11.59 -11.47 -0.21
N LEU A 56 -10.40 -11.30 -0.77
CA LEU A 56 -10.08 -11.49 -2.19
C LEU A 56 -9.19 -12.72 -2.41
N SER A 57 -9.19 -13.68 -1.49
CA SER A 57 -8.43 -14.92 -1.63
C SER A 57 -8.85 -15.67 -2.89
N GLY A 58 -7.88 -16.20 -3.64
CA GLY A 58 -8.13 -16.89 -4.91
C GLY A 58 -8.50 -15.98 -6.10
N THR A 59 -8.54 -14.66 -5.91
CA THR A 59 -8.74 -13.72 -7.01
C THR A 59 -7.40 -13.33 -7.66
N PRO A 60 -7.42 -12.70 -8.86
CA PRO A 60 -6.21 -12.17 -9.49
C PRO A 60 -5.42 -11.19 -8.61
N PHE A 61 -6.08 -10.49 -7.68
CA PHE A 61 -5.40 -9.59 -6.74
C PHE A 61 -4.49 -10.35 -5.77
N ASP A 62 -4.98 -11.45 -5.18
CA ASP A 62 -4.19 -12.27 -4.26
C ASP A 62 -3.01 -12.96 -4.98
N HIS A 63 -3.24 -13.42 -6.22
CA HIS A 63 -2.17 -13.97 -7.06
C HIS A 63 -1.13 -12.89 -7.40
N SER A 64 -1.58 -11.69 -7.74
CA SER A 64 -0.70 -10.55 -8.02
C SER A 64 0.08 -10.11 -6.78
N TRP A 65 -0.51 -10.18 -5.60
CA TRP A 65 0.18 -9.92 -4.33
C TRP A 65 1.34 -10.88 -4.13
N THR A 66 1.07 -12.18 -4.28
CA THR A 66 2.10 -13.22 -4.13
C THR A 66 3.19 -13.07 -5.20
N ARG A 67 2.81 -12.81 -6.45
CA ARG A 67 3.77 -12.53 -7.53
C ARG A 67 4.60 -11.28 -7.27
N ALA A 68 4.04 -10.21 -6.74
CA ALA A 68 4.79 -8.99 -6.43
C ALA A 68 5.91 -9.26 -5.41
N LEU A 69 5.62 -10.04 -4.36
CA LEU A 69 6.65 -10.47 -3.39
C LEU A 69 7.69 -11.38 -4.02
N ALA A 70 7.27 -12.37 -4.81
CA ALA A 70 8.19 -13.28 -5.48
C ALA A 70 9.10 -12.56 -6.48
N LEU A 71 8.59 -11.58 -7.23
CA LEU A 71 9.37 -10.77 -8.16
C LEU A 71 10.35 -9.87 -7.43
N HIS A 72 9.95 -9.28 -6.31
CA HIS A 72 10.87 -8.51 -5.46
C HIS A 72 12.02 -9.38 -4.94
N ALA A 73 11.71 -10.58 -4.45
CA ALA A 73 12.72 -11.53 -3.99
C ALA A 73 13.66 -11.98 -5.12
N GLN A 74 13.13 -12.23 -6.32
CA GLN A 74 13.94 -12.52 -7.51
C GLN A 74 14.87 -11.35 -7.86
N ALA A 75 14.38 -10.12 -7.81
CA ALA A 75 15.20 -8.93 -8.06
C ALA A 75 16.33 -8.77 -7.03
N LEU A 76 16.13 -9.18 -5.77
CA LEU A 76 17.19 -9.19 -4.75
C LEU A 76 18.22 -10.31 -4.99
N ALA A 77 17.82 -11.40 -5.63
CA ALA A 77 18.70 -12.53 -5.94
C ALA A 77 19.45 -12.37 -7.28
N ASP A 78 18.96 -11.49 -8.15
CA ASP A 78 19.57 -11.24 -9.46
C ASP A 78 20.85 -10.39 -9.31
N PRO A 79 22.03 -10.92 -9.66
CA PRO A 79 23.31 -10.23 -9.45
C PRO A 79 23.50 -9.01 -10.35
N PHE A 80 22.66 -8.85 -11.38
CA PHE A 80 22.68 -7.73 -12.31
C PHE A 80 21.54 -6.73 -12.05
N ALA A 81 20.68 -7.00 -11.07
CA ALA A 81 19.61 -6.08 -10.75
C ALA A 81 20.21 -4.79 -10.18
N PRO A 82 19.73 -3.61 -10.60
CA PRO A 82 20.12 -2.36 -9.96
C PRO A 82 19.74 -2.45 -8.49
N ASP A 83 20.70 -2.13 -7.60
CA ASP A 83 20.50 -2.17 -6.14
C ASP A 83 19.13 -1.59 -5.76
N PRO A 84 18.18 -2.42 -5.31
CA PRO A 84 16.82 -1.97 -5.02
C PRO A 84 16.79 -1.04 -3.79
N SER A 85 17.83 -1.08 -2.95
CA SER A 85 18.03 -0.17 -1.82
C SER A 85 18.15 1.29 -2.28
N ARG A 86 18.76 1.53 -3.44
CA ARG A 86 18.97 2.88 -4.02
C ARG A 86 17.68 3.63 -4.32
N ARG A 87 16.57 2.91 -4.48
CA ARG A 87 15.24 3.49 -4.74
C ARG A 87 14.46 3.81 -3.46
N GLN A 88 15.00 3.49 -2.28
CA GLN A 88 14.40 3.86 -1.00
C GLN A 88 14.73 5.33 -0.70
N PRO A 89 13.75 6.27 -0.74
CA PRO A 89 13.95 7.56 -0.11
C PRO A 89 14.23 7.36 1.39
N PRO A 90 15.02 8.23 2.03
CA PRO A 90 15.39 8.07 3.43
C PRO A 90 14.13 7.94 4.28
N ASP A 91 14.05 6.83 5.01
CA ASP A 91 13.00 6.49 5.95
C ASP A 91 13.06 7.49 7.13
N LYS A 92 12.50 8.69 6.96
CA LYS A 92 12.21 9.61 8.07
C LYS A 92 10.88 9.22 8.68
N ALA A 93 10.89 8.29 9.63
CA ALA A 93 10.04 8.29 10.82
C ALA A 93 10.13 6.93 11.53
N ARG A 94 11.16 6.76 12.35
CA ARG A 94 11.03 5.97 13.57
C ARG A 94 11.31 6.95 14.71
N GLY A 95 10.23 7.29 15.42
CA GLY A 95 10.27 8.19 16.59
C GLY A 95 11.00 7.61 17.77
#